data_AF-A0A5C4VEM9-F1
#
_entry.id   AF-A0A5C4VEM9-F1
#
_cell.length_a   1.000
_cell.length_b   1.000
_cell.length_c   1.000
_cell.angle_alpha   90.00
_cell.angle_beta   90.00
_cell.angle_gamma   90.00
#
_symmetry.space_group_name_H-M   'P 1'
#
loop_
_entity.id
_entity.type
_entity.pdbx_description
1 polymer ?
#
loop_
_entity_poly.entity_id
_entity_poly.type
_entity_poly.pdbx_seq_one_letter_code
_entity_poly.pdbx_strand_id
1 'polypeptide(L)'
;MSTCDLYLDYEMLSTNRDNIRNIAQLLEQPCRAMADVNGSDMGVDRLEQRMDDFGDEWEYGIGKMAEFSDAAATCLDEVLHAFREIDEALASVFDDG
;
A
#
# COMPACT_ATOMS: atom_id res chain seq x y z
N MET A 1 28.64 24.76 -11.38
CA MET A 1 28.05 23.58 -12.03
C MET A 1 27.02 23.04 -11.06
N SER A 2 25.74 23.27 -11.35
CA SER A 2 24.64 22.87 -10.48
C SER A 2 24.36 21.40 -10.75
N THR A 3 24.77 20.51 -9.85
CA THR A 3 24.32 19.13 -9.81
C THR A 3 22.81 19.17 -9.62
N CYS A 4 22.07 18.90 -10.70
CA CYS A 4 20.64 18.61 -10.61
C CYS A 4 20.51 17.29 -9.86
N ASP A 5 20.35 17.39 -8.55
CA ASP A 5 20.10 16.22 -7.71
C ASP A 5 18.60 15.93 -7.85
N LEU A 6 18.29 14.95 -8.71
CA LEU A 6 16.97 14.33 -8.76
C LEU A 6 16.74 13.70 -7.39
N TYR A 7 16.12 14.46 -6.48
CA TYR A 7 15.72 13.96 -5.18
C TYR A 7 14.50 13.06 -5.37
N LEU A 8 14.75 11.86 -5.88
CA LEU A 8 13.83 10.75 -5.73
C LEU A 8 13.67 10.55 -4.23
N ASP A 9 12.46 10.77 -3.71
CA ASP A 9 12.18 10.50 -2.30
C ASP A 9 12.13 8.98 -2.09
N TYR A 10 13.31 8.38 -2.01
CA TYR A 10 13.52 6.97 -1.77
C TYR A 10 12.92 6.54 -0.42
N GLU A 11 12.81 7.46 0.54
CA GLU A 11 12.18 7.20 1.84
C GLU A 11 10.66 7.02 1.66
N MET A 12 10.03 7.89 0.88
CA MET A 12 8.60 7.81 0.57
C MET A 12 8.25 6.55 -0.23
N LEU A 13 9.05 6.21 -1.25
CA LEU A 13 8.89 4.96 -2.01
C LEU A 13 9.13 3.70 -1.15
N SER A 14 10.14 3.73 -0.27
CA SER A 14 10.40 2.61 0.66
C SER A 14 9.26 2.44 1.65
N THR A 15 8.75 3.55 2.20
CA THR A 15 7.59 3.56 3.10
C THR A 15 6.37 2.95 2.42
N ASN A 16 6.11 3.33 1.17
CA ASN A 16 4.99 2.80 0.42
C ASN A 16 5.11 1.28 0.18
N ARG A 17 6.28 0.81 -0.23
CA ARG A 17 6.57 -0.62 -0.38
C ARG A 17 6.35 -1.40 0.91
N ASP A 18 6.82 -0.87 2.04
CA ASP A 18 6.74 -1.56 3.33
C ASP A 18 5.29 -1.60 3.84
N ASN A 19 4.51 -0.54 3.58
CA ASN A 19 3.07 -0.53 3.82
C ASN A 19 2.33 -1.61 3.03
N ILE A 20 2.61 -1.75 1.72
CA ILE A 20 2.02 -2.79 0.87
C ILE A 20 2.36 -4.20 1.40
N ARG A 21 3.58 -4.42 1.89
CA ARG A 21 3.97 -5.70 2.50
C ARG A 21 3.21 -5.99 3.80
N ASN A 22 3.04 -4.99 4.66
CA ASN A 22 2.32 -5.16 5.93
C ASN A 22 0.86 -5.52 5.70
N ILE A 23 0.22 -4.94 4.69
CA ILE A 23 -1.14 -5.28 4.27
C ILE A 23 -1.24 -6.74 3.84
N ALA A 24 -0.32 -7.20 2.99
CA ALA A 24 -0.32 -8.59 2.53
C ALA A 24 -0.23 -9.56 3.72
N GLN A 25 0.54 -9.22 4.76
CA GLN A 25 0.62 -10.01 5.98
C GLN A 25 -0.68 -9.97 6.80
N LEU A 26 -1.31 -8.80 6.95
CA LEU A 26 -2.60 -8.65 7.63
C LEU A 26 -3.70 -9.47 6.96
N LEU A 27 -3.72 -9.56 5.63
CA LEU A 27 -4.74 -10.31 4.89
C LEU A 27 -4.50 -11.83 4.88
N GLU A 28 -3.25 -12.26 5.04
CA GLU A 28 -2.90 -13.67 5.07
C GLU A 28 -3.21 -14.32 6.42
N GLN A 29 -3.16 -13.56 7.52
CA GLN A 29 -3.43 -14.06 8.87
C GLN A 29 -4.84 -14.66 9.04
N PRO A 30 -5.94 -13.97 8.67
CA PRO A 30 -7.29 -14.52 8.77
C PRO A 30 -7.48 -15.78 7.91
N CYS A 31 -6.90 -15.78 6.70
CA CYS A 31 -6.94 -16.93 5.81
C CYS A 31 -6.26 -18.17 6.42
N ARG A 32 -5.08 -17.99 7.05
CA ARG A 32 -4.38 -19.07 7.76
C ARG A 32 -5.16 -19.54 8.99
N ALA A 33 -5.72 -18.60 9.74
CA ALA A 33 -6.50 -18.89 10.94
C ALA A 33 -7.79 -19.69 10.66
N MET A 34 -8.36 -19.53 9.46
CA MET A 34 -9.44 -20.37 8.91
C MET A 34 -8.95 -21.73 8.42
N ALA A 35 -7.80 -21.78 7.74
CA ALA A 35 -7.25 -23.03 7.21
C ALA A 35 -6.83 -24.04 8.30
N ASP A 36 -6.39 -23.56 9.46
CA ASP A 36 -5.98 -24.39 10.60
C ASP A 36 -7.15 -24.96 11.41
N VAL A 37 -8.40 -24.63 11.06
CA VAL A 37 -9.58 -25.12 11.76
C VAL A 37 -10.06 -26.44 11.15
N ASN A 38 -10.16 -27.47 11.99
CA ASN A 38 -10.79 -28.73 11.61
C ASN A 38 -12.31 -28.66 11.83
N GLY A 39 -13.11 -28.92 10.79
CA GLY A 39 -14.57 -28.80 10.83
C GLY A 39 -15.26 -29.74 11.82
N SER A 40 -14.56 -30.79 12.29
CA SER A 40 -15.04 -31.67 13.36
C SER A 40 -15.03 -31.03 14.75
N ASP A 41 -14.24 -29.98 14.95
CA ASP A 41 -13.98 -29.37 16.26
C ASP A 41 -14.82 -28.10 16.49
N MET A 42 -15.57 -27.69 15.47
CA MET A 42 -16.47 -26.54 15.52
C MET A 42 -17.90 -26.99 15.73
N GLY A 43 -18.39 -26.82 16.95
CA GLY A 43 -19.84 -26.67 17.16
C GLY A 43 -20.36 -25.45 16.40
N VAL A 44 -21.66 -25.41 16.11
CA VAL A 44 -22.30 -24.37 15.29
C VAL A 44 -21.99 -22.95 15.80
N ASP A 45 -22.11 -22.72 17.11
CA ASP A 45 -21.86 -21.41 17.71
C ASP A 45 -20.39 -20.96 17.59
N ARG A 46 -19.46 -21.92 17.65
CA ARG A 46 -18.03 -21.64 17.52
C ARG A 46 -17.63 -21.33 16.08
N LEU A 47 -18.32 -21.93 15.12
CA LEU A 47 -18.15 -21.63 13.70
C LEU A 47 -18.68 -20.24 13.37
N GLU A 48 -19.87 -19.91 13.86
CA GLU A 48 -20.49 -18.58 13.69
C GLU A 48 -19.56 -17.49 14.20
N GLN A 49 -19.08 -17.61 15.44
CA GLN A 49 -18.15 -16.64 16.00
C GLN A 49 -16.83 -16.54 15.21
N ARG A 50 -16.29 -17.65 14.71
CA ARG A 50 -15.07 -17.64 13.88
C ARG A 50 -15.30 -16.96 12.52
N MET A 51 -16.51 -17.10 11.96
CA MET A 51 -16.89 -16.46 10.71
C MET A 51 -17.05 -14.95 10.89
N ASP A 52 -17.63 -14.51 12.01
CA ASP A 52 -17.74 -13.10 12.36
C ASP A 52 -16.35 -12.49 12.59
N ASP A 53 -15.51 -13.13 13.41
CA ASP A 53 -14.13 -12.67 13.67
C ASP A 53 -13.33 -12.54 12.35
N PHE A 54 -13.47 -13.53 11.45
CA PHE A 54 -12.84 -13.49 10.12
C PHE A 54 -13.38 -12.34 9.27
N GLY A 55 -14.69 -12.13 9.26
CA GLY A 55 -15.34 -11.07 8.52
C GLY A 55 -14.85 -9.69 8.94
N ASP A 56 -14.79 -9.45 10.25
CA ASP A 56 -14.34 -8.19 10.85
C ASP A 56 -12.86 -7.91 10.53
N GLU A 57 -11.98 -8.91 10.70
CA GLU A 57 -10.56 -8.77 10.36
C GLU A 57 -10.34 -8.57 8.85
N TRP A 58 -11.15 -9.23 8.01
CA TRP A 58 -11.08 -9.10 6.56
C TRP A 58 -11.55 -7.71 6.10
N GLU A 59 -12.67 -7.21 6.61
CA GLU A 59 -13.16 -5.88 6.31
C GLU A 59 -12.14 -4.81 6.71
N TYR A 60 -11.54 -4.94 7.90
CA TYR A 60 -10.46 -4.07 8.35
C TYR A 60 -9.25 -4.12 7.40
N GLY A 61 -8.80 -5.32 7.02
CA GLY A 61 -7.66 -5.50 6.12
C GLY A 61 -7.89 -4.88 4.73
N ILE A 62 -9.09 -5.04 4.17
CA ILE A 62 -9.50 -4.42 2.90
C ILE A 62 -9.57 -2.88 3.03
N GLY A 63 -10.06 -2.37 4.17
CA GLY A 63 -10.03 -0.94 4.48
C GLY A 63 -8.59 -0.38 4.46
N LYS A 64 -7.65 -1.06 5.13
CA LYS A 64 -6.23 -0.68 5.11
C LYS A 64 -5.65 -0.75 3.69
N MET A 65 -6.00 -1.76 2.89
CA MET A 65 -5.61 -1.83 1.47
C MET A 65 -5.99 -0.57 0.69
N ALA A 66 -7.22 -0.10 0.85
CA ALA A 66 -7.72 1.07 0.16
C ALA A 66 -6.93 2.33 0.56
N GLU A 67 -6.76 2.56 1.86
CA GLU A 67 -5.99 3.71 2.39
C GLU A 67 -4.55 3.75 1.85
N PHE A 68 -3.86 2.62 1.87
CA PHE A 68 -2.47 2.57 1.42
C PHE A 68 -2.33 2.62 -0.09
N SER A 69 -3.28 2.04 -0.84
CA SER A 69 -3.30 2.17 -2.31
C SER A 69 -3.51 3.63 -2.72
N ASP A 70 -4.35 4.36 -2.00
CA ASP A 70 -4.56 5.79 -2.19
C ASP A 70 -3.29 6.60 -1.85
N ALA A 71 -2.64 6.27 -0.74
CA ALA A 71 -1.34 6.89 -0.39
C ALA A 71 -0.24 6.56 -1.42
N ALA A 72 -0.24 5.35 -1.99
CA ALA A 72 0.68 4.96 -3.06
C ALA A 72 0.43 5.76 -4.35
N ALA A 73 -0.82 5.87 -4.75
CA ALA A 73 -1.20 6.68 -5.91
C ALA A 73 -0.80 8.14 -5.72
N THR A 74 -1.07 8.71 -4.53
CA THR A 74 -0.69 10.09 -4.19
C THR A 74 0.82 10.29 -4.27
N CYS A 75 1.62 9.38 -3.69
CA CYS A 75 3.08 9.41 -3.79
C CYS A 75 3.58 9.36 -5.24
N LEU A 76 3.00 8.49 -6.06
CA LEU A 76 3.34 8.39 -7.48
C LEU A 76 2.96 9.65 -8.26
N ASP A 77 1.83 10.29 -7.93
CA ASP A 77 1.42 11.57 -8.51
C ASP A 77 2.38 12.70 -8.14
N GLU A 78 2.85 12.75 -6.88
CA GLU A 78 3.86 13.72 -6.44
C GLU A 78 5.19 13.54 -7.16
N VAL A 79 5.65 12.29 -7.30
CA VAL A 79 6.85 11.96 -8.10
C VAL A 79 6.67 12.42 -9.55
N LEU A 80 5.53 12.10 -10.17
CA LEU A 80 5.24 12.49 -11.55
C LEU A 80 5.19 14.02 -11.72
N HIS A 81 4.63 14.74 -10.74
CA HIS A 81 4.59 16.19 -10.76
C HIS A 81 5.99 16.80 -10.69
N ALA A 82 6.83 16.32 -9.77
CA ALA A 82 8.22 16.76 -9.66
C ALA A 82 9.02 16.52 -10.95
N PHE A 83 8.82 15.37 -11.61
CA PHE A 83 9.45 15.10 -12.91
C PHE A 83 8.99 16.07 -14.00
N ARG A 84 7.69 16.41 -14.06
CA ARG A 84 7.16 17.39 -15.03
C ARG A 84 7.73 18.79 -14.81
N GLU A 85 7.81 19.24 -13.56
CA GLU A 85 8.41 20.55 -13.25
C GLU A 85 9.88 20.61 -13.69
N ILE A 86 10.63 19.52 -13.49
CA ILE A 86 12.01 19.40 -13.95
C ILE A 86 12.08 19.47 -15.49
N ASP A 87 11.23 18.71 -16.19
CA ASP A 87 11.20 18.72 -17.65
C ASP A 87 10.84 20.11 -18.21
N GLU A 88 9.87 20.80 -17.63
CA GLU A 88 9.49 22.18 -18.01
C GLU A 88 10.62 23.18 -17.74
N ALA A 89 11.28 23.07 -16.58
CA ALA A 89 12.42 23.91 -16.24
C ALA A 89 13.59 23.68 -17.21
N LEU A 90 13.91 22.43 -17.52
CA LEU A 90 14.94 22.08 -18.51
C LEU A 90 14.58 22.62 -19.89
N ALA A 91 13.34 22.43 -20.36
CA ALA A 91 12.89 22.94 -21.64
C ALA A 91 13.07 24.47 -21.74
N SER A 92 12.67 25.21 -20.70
CA SER A 92 12.82 26.68 -20.68
C SER A 92 14.27 27.16 -20.80
N VAL A 93 15.23 26.44 -20.19
CA VAL A 93 16.66 26.77 -20.24
C VAL A 93 17.25 26.52 -21.63
N PHE A 94 16.73 25.54 -22.37
CA PHE A 94 17.19 25.22 -23.73
C PHE A 94 16.48 26.00 -24.84
N ASP A 95 15.30 26.57 -24.58
CA ASP A 95 14.55 27.40 -25.56
C ASP A 95 14.98 28.89 -25.54
N ASP A 96 15.55 29.37 -24.41
CA ASP A 96 16.10 30.73 -24.25
C ASP A 96 17.60 30.85 -24.63
N GLY A 97 18.18 29.83 -25.28
CA GLY A 97 19.60 29.73 -25.67
C GLY A 97 19.91 29.90 -27.15
#